data_AF-A0A958H778-F1
#
_entry.id   AF-A0A958H778-F1
#
_cell.length_a   1.000
_cell.length_b   1.000
_cell.length_c   1.000
_cell.angle_alpha   90.00
_cell.angle_beta   90.00
_cell.angle_gamma   90.00
#
_symmetry.space_group_name_H-M   'P 1'
#
loop_
_entity.id
_entity.type
_entity.pdbx_description
1 polymer ?
#
loop_
_entity_poly.entity_id
_entity_poly.type
_entity_poly.pdbx_seq_one_letter_code
_entity_poly.pdbx_strand_id
1 'polypeptide(L)'
;PLPDGHRFKPVTEWAAGFARLRARYDGGTGPLPSDRVALAESLFEELFACAAPAVLLHGDLHHGNILAGESGSWRAIDPQGVAGEPAYEVGALLHNPMPEVANWPDLPRIQRRRVDQLAAILGFDRRRIVGYGVAQAVLSAWWTLEDHEELDGPALACADALVPLLTN
;
A
#
# COMPACT_ATOMS: atom_id res chain seq x y z
N PRO A 1 16.49 4.48 10.77
CA PRO A 1 16.38 3.50 11.88
C PRO A 1 15.27 3.96 12.84
N LEU A 2 14.63 3.03 13.56
CA LEU A 2 13.68 3.39 14.62
C LEU A 2 14.43 3.96 15.83
N PRO A 3 13.94 5.04 16.46
CA PRO A 3 14.51 5.52 17.72
C PRO A 3 14.34 4.50 18.85
N ASP A 4 15.31 4.43 19.76
CA ASP A 4 15.20 3.57 20.95
C ASP A 4 13.99 3.99 21.81
N GLY A 5 13.21 3.01 22.28
CA GLY A 5 12.03 3.25 23.10
C GLY A 5 10.87 3.96 22.38
N HIS A 6 10.84 3.93 21.03
CA HIS A 6 9.77 4.55 20.26
C HIS A 6 8.38 4.01 20.61
N ARG A 7 7.36 4.83 20.31
CA ARG A 7 5.94 4.46 20.43
C ARG A 7 5.22 4.43 19.09
N PHE A 8 5.95 4.50 17.98
CA PHE A 8 5.38 4.36 16.63
C PHE A 8 4.69 3.01 16.49
N LYS A 9 3.48 3.07 15.93
CA LYS A 9 2.64 1.90 15.67
C LYS A 9 3.28 1.03 14.59
N PRO A 10 3.21 -0.30 14.68
CA PRO A 10 3.70 -1.17 13.62
C PRO A 10 2.74 -1.15 12.42
N VAL A 11 3.28 -1.38 11.21
CA VAL A 11 2.46 -1.53 9.99
C VAL A 11 1.43 -2.67 10.08
N THR A 12 1.61 -3.61 11.00
CA THR A 12 0.64 -4.68 11.28
C THR A 12 -0.66 -4.15 11.87
N GLU A 13 -0.68 -2.95 12.47
CA GLU A 13 -1.95 -2.31 12.89
C GLU A 13 -2.84 -1.95 11.68
N TRP A 14 -2.23 -1.62 10.54
CA TRP A 14 -3.00 -1.41 9.30
C TRP A 14 -3.51 -2.72 8.73
N ALA A 15 -2.68 -3.77 8.72
CA ALA A 15 -3.11 -5.11 8.29
C ALA A 15 -4.23 -5.70 9.16
N ALA A 16 -4.36 -5.27 10.41
CA ALA A 16 -5.51 -5.59 11.24
C ALA A 16 -6.85 -5.09 10.65
N GLY A 17 -6.82 -4.19 9.65
CA GLY A 17 -7.97 -3.83 8.82
C GLY A 17 -8.62 -5.05 8.17
N PHE A 18 -7.85 -6.03 7.70
CA PHE A 18 -8.42 -7.28 7.16
C PHE A 18 -9.21 -8.05 8.22
N ALA A 19 -8.69 -8.15 9.44
CA ALA A 19 -9.42 -8.78 10.53
C ALA A 19 -10.72 -8.03 10.88
N ARG A 20 -10.71 -6.69 10.84
CA ARG A 20 -11.91 -5.87 11.03
C ARG A 20 -12.93 -6.07 9.91
N LEU A 21 -12.47 -6.14 8.66
CA LEU A 21 -13.30 -6.48 7.50
C LEU A 21 -14.02 -7.81 7.72
N ARG A 22 -13.26 -8.86 8.06
CA ARG A 22 -13.80 -10.19 8.34
C ARG A 22 -14.80 -10.14 9.49
N ALA A 23 -14.49 -9.43 10.57
CA ALA A 23 -15.39 -9.29 11.72
C ALA A 23 -16.69 -8.55 11.38
N ARG A 24 -16.64 -7.53 10.50
CA ARG A 24 -17.83 -6.78 10.05
C ARG A 24 -18.80 -7.63 9.24
N TYR A 25 -18.30 -8.62 8.50
CA TYR A 25 -19.10 -9.43 7.58
C TYR A 25 -19.12 -10.92 7.94
N ASP A 26 -19.08 -11.26 9.23
CA ASP A 26 -19.21 -12.64 9.73
C ASP A 26 -18.23 -13.64 9.09
N GLY A 27 -16.97 -13.21 8.91
CA GLY A 27 -15.90 -13.96 8.24
C GLY A 27 -15.85 -13.78 6.71
N GLY A 28 -16.85 -13.14 6.12
CA GLY A 28 -16.89 -12.76 4.72
C GLY A 28 -16.10 -11.48 4.41
N THR A 29 -16.25 -10.99 3.18
CA THR A 29 -15.59 -9.76 2.69
C THR A 29 -16.60 -8.68 2.32
N GLY A 30 -17.89 -8.90 2.62
CA GLY A 30 -18.97 -8.01 2.23
C GLY A 30 -18.95 -7.74 0.72
N PRO A 31 -18.97 -6.47 0.29
CA PRO A 31 -18.91 -6.11 -1.12
C PRO A 31 -17.50 -6.16 -1.73
N LEU A 32 -16.43 -6.35 -0.94
CA LEU A 32 -15.09 -6.49 -1.51
C LEU A 32 -14.90 -7.86 -2.17
N PRO A 33 -14.18 -7.95 -3.31
CA PRO A 33 -13.86 -9.21 -3.96
C PRO A 33 -13.08 -10.15 -3.04
N SER A 34 -13.64 -11.33 -2.75
CA SER A 34 -13.09 -12.25 -1.76
C SER A 34 -11.72 -12.81 -2.14
N ASP A 35 -11.46 -12.98 -3.43
CA ASP A 35 -10.18 -13.40 -3.99
C ASP A 35 -9.09 -12.34 -3.80
N ARG A 36 -9.43 -11.05 -3.95
CA ARG A 36 -8.49 -9.93 -3.72
C ARG A 36 -8.15 -9.75 -2.25
N VAL A 37 -9.15 -9.86 -1.37
CA VAL A 37 -8.93 -9.80 0.08
C VAL A 37 -8.04 -10.96 0.53
N ALA A 38 -8.37 -12.19 0.14
CA ALA A 38 -7.57 -13.37 0.50
C ALA A 38 -6.13 -13.29 -0.02
N LEU A 39 -5.94 -12.78 -1.25
CA LEU A 39 -4.61 -12.57 -1.81
C LEU A 39 -3.84 -11.49 -1.03
N ALA A 40 -4.47 -10.37 -0.71
CA ALA A 40 -3.85 -9.28 0.04
C ALA A 40 -3.45 -9.69 1.47
N GLU A 41 -4.32 -10.43 2.18
CA GLU A 41 -4.03 -11.05 3.48
C GLU A 41 -2.79 -11.96 3.37
N SER A 42 -2.82 -12.89 2.42
CA SER A 42 -1.74 -13.87 2.22
C SER A 42 -0.40 -13.20 1.86
N LEU A 43 -0.42 -12.20 0.97
CA LEU A 43 0.78 -11.46 0.58
C LEU A 43 1.37 -10.68 1.76
N PHE A 44 0.52 -10.00 2.54
CA PHE A 44 1.01 -9.27 3.71
C PHE A 44 1.65 -10.23 4.72
N GLU A 45 1.01 -11.36 5.02
CA GLU A 45 1.53 -12.37 5.94
C GLU A 45 2.86 -12.99 5.45
N GLU A 46 2.92 -13.41 4.17
CA GLU A 46 4.11 -13.99 3.54
C GLU A 46 5.30 -13.03 3.60
N LEU A 47 5.09 -11.78 3.19
CA LEU A 47 6.15 -10.77 3.14
C LEU A 47 6.59 -10.36 4.55
N PHE A 48 5.65 -10.18 5.47
CA PHE A 48 5.95 -9.81 6.85
C PHE A 48 6.75 -10.90 7.59
N ALA A 49 6.47 -12.19 7.33
CA ALA A 49 7.19 -13.30 7.95
C ALA A 49 8.71 -13.30 7.66
N CYS A 50 9.13 -12.66 6.56
CA CYS A 50 10.54 -12.52 6.17
C CYS A 50 10.95 -11.06 5.93
N ALA A 51 10.32 -10.13 6.65
CA ALA A 51 10.57 -8.69 6.53
C ALA A 51 11.98 -8.32 6.99
N ALA A 52 12.59 -7.35 6.28
CA ALA A 52 13.79 -6.69 6.76
C ALA A 52 13.54 -5.95 8.10
N PRO A 53 14.60 -5.62 8.87
CA PRO A 53 14.45 -4.88 10.13
C PRO A 53 13.62 -3.60 9.97
N ALA A 54 12.72 -3.38 10.93
CA ALA A 54 11.81 -2.26 10.88
C ALA A 54 12.54 -0.90 10.98
N VAL A 55 12.08 0.07 10.21
CA VAL A 55 12.51 1.46 10.25
C VAL A 55 11.31 2.38 10.50
N LEU A 56 11.59 3.65 10.80
CA LEU A 56 10.53 4.67 10.83
C LEU A 56 10.14 5.01 9.40
N LEU A 57 8.87 4.78 9.10
CA LEU A 57 8.21 5.07 7.84
C LEU A 57 7.32 6.29 7.98
N HIS A 58 7.12 7.02 6.88
CA HIS A 58 6.14 8.10 6.80
C HIS A 58 4.73 7.52 6.94
N GLY A 59 4.45 6.44 6.21
CA GLY A 59 3.23 5.67 6.34
C GLY A 59 2.07 6.10 5.46
N ASP A 60 2.26 7.20 4.73
CA ASP A 60 1.29 7.75 3.79
C ASP A 60 2.01 8.63 2.75
N LEU A 61 3.16 8.16 2.26
CA LEU A 61 4.04 8.94 1.40
C LEU A 61 3.56 8.89 -0.05
N HIS A 62 2.48 9.61 -0.36
CA HIS A 62 2.04 9.83 -1.73
C HIS A 62 2.43 11.23 -2.24
N HIS A 63 2.30 11.45 -3.54
CA HIS A 63 2.66 12.71 -4.22
C HIS A 63 1.99 13.98 -3.63
N GLY A 64 0.83 13.86 -2.97
CA GLY A 64 0.17 14.98 -2.29
C GLY A 64 0.88 15.39 -0.98
N ASN A 65 1.55 14.44 -0.35
CA ASN A 65 2.35 14.63 0.86
C ASN A 65 3.82 14.95 0.56
N ILE A 66 4.14 15.31 -0.70
CA ILE A 66 5.49 15.70 -1.14
C ILE A 66 5.42 17.09 -1.77
N LEU A 67 5.94 18.09 -1.05
CA LEU A 67 5.99 19.47 -1.53
C LEU A 67 7.30 19.77 -2.24
N ALA A 68 7.21 20.49 -3.36
CA ALA A 68 8.37 21.10 -4.00
C ALA A 68 8.83 22.31 -3.19
N GLY A 69 10.12 22.34 -2.86
CA GLY A 69 10.80 23.48 -2.25
C GLY A 69 11.63 24.27 -3.25
N GLU A 70 12.35 25.28 -2.75
CA GLU A 70 13.27 26.06 -3.57
C GLU A 70 14.45 25.21 -4.06
N SER A 71 15.02 25.60 -5.20
CA SER A 71 16.22 24.98 -5.80
C SER A 71 16.14 23.46 -5.97
N GLY A 72 14.95 22.92 -6.30
CA GLY A 72 14.75 21.49 -6.57
C GLY A 72 14.74 20.60 -5.32
N SER A 73 14.61 21.18 -4.13
CA SER A 73 14.39 20.42 -2.90
C SER A 73 12.97 19.86 -2.82
N TRP A 74 12.80 18.77 -2.08
CA TRP A 74 11.49 18.15 -1.82
C TRP A 74 11.31 17.95 -0.32
N ARG A 75 10.08 18.13 0.17
CA ARG A 75 9.74 17.95 1.58
C ARG A 75 8.53 17.02 1.73
N ALA A 76 8.70 15.93 2.45
CA ALA A 76 7.60 15.10 2.90
C ALA A 76 6.87 15.78 4.07
N ILE A 77 5.54 15.71 4.08
CA ILE A 77 4.66 16.31 5.10
C ILE A 77 3.57 15.34 5.52
N ASP A 78 2.96 15.58 6.67
CA ASP A 78 1.84 14.80 7.21
C ASP A 78 2.14 13.29 7.41
N PRO A 79 3.22 12.93 8.14
CA PRO A 79 3.51 11.53 8.40
C PRO A 79 2.53 10.94 9.43
N GLN A 80 2.01 9.75 9.13
CA GLN A 80 1.35 8.91 10.14
C GLN A 80 2.37 8.36 11.14
N GLY A 81 3.60 8.12 10.71
CA GLY A 81 4.72 7.72 11.55
C GLY A 81 4.58 6.29 12.08
N VAL A 82 5.05 5.32 11.31
CA VAL A 82 4.93 3.89 11.67
C VAL A 82 6.24 3.14 11.62
N ALA A 83 6.27 1.99 12.29
CA ALA A 83 7.38 1.05 12.27
C ALA A 83 7.10 -0.09 11.28
N GLY A 84 7.95 -0.26 10.26
CA GLY A 84 7.78 -1.33 9.28
C GLY A 84 8.99 -1.57 8.39
N GLU A 85 8.88 -2.59 7.53
CA GLU A 85 9.89 -2.85 6.49
C GLU A 85 9.99 -1.66 5.52
N PRO A 86 11.20 -1.24 5.10
CA PRO A 86 11.36 -0.15 4.13
C PRO A 86 10.52 -0.28 2.85
N ALA A 87 10.39 -1.50 2.33
CA ALA A 87 9.62 -1.78 1.12
C ALA A 87 8.10 -1.57 1.29
N TYR A 88 7.59 -1.49 2.52
CA TYR A 88 6.19 -1.17 2.76
C TYR A 88 5.85 0.26 2.34
N GLU A 89 6.76 1.23 2.49
CA GLU A 89 6.51 2.67 2.24
C GLU A 89 5.96 2.95 0.83
N VAL A 90 6.41 2.19 -0.17
CA VAL A 90 6.14 2.51 -1.58
C VAL A 90 4.71 2.19 -2.01
N GLY A 91 3.95 1.45 -1.21
CA GLY A 91 2.58 1.08 -1.56
C GLY A 91 1.67 2.29 -1.72
N ALA A 92 1.86 3.34 -0.90
CA ALA A 92 1.14 4.62 -0.99
C ALA A 92 1.33 5.30 -2.36
N LEU A 93 2.55 5.26 -2.90
CA LEU A 93 2.86 5.81 -4.22
C LEU A 93 2.17 5.05 -5.36
N LEU A 94 1.98 3.74 -5.22
CA LEU A 94 1.42 2.90 -6.27
C LEU A 94 -0.07 3.09 -6.43
N HIS A 95 -0.83 3.21 -5.34
CA HIS A 95 -2.28 3.40 -5.42
C HIS A 95 -2.72 4.86 -5.55
N ASN A 96 -1.82 5.83 -5.45
CA ASN A 96 -2.10 7.25 -5.69
C ASN A 96 -1.61 7.75 -7.07
N PRO A 97 -2.23 8.79 -7.66
CA PRO A 97 -3.32 9.64 -7.15
C PRO A 97 -4.69 8.97 -7.14
N MET A 98 -5.41 9.07 -6.01
CA MET A 98 -6.79 8.62 -5.88
C MET A 98 -7.76 9.79 -6.02
N PRO A 99 -8.86 9.67 -6.79
CA PRO A 99 -9.31 8.48 -7.55
C PRO A 99 -8.72 8.38 -8.98
N GLU A 100 -7.87 9.31 -9.40
CA GLU A 100 -7.47 9.50 -10.81
C GLU A 100 -6.69 8.33 -11.41
N VAL A 101 -5.97 7.56 -10.59
CA VAL A 101 -5.16 6.41 -11.00
C VAL A 101 -5.98 5.42 -11.84
N ALA A 102 -7.25 5.21 -11.50
CA ALA A 102 -8.13 4.29 -12.19
C ALA A 102 -8.52 4.74 -13.60
N ASN A 103 -8.41 6.04 -13.88
CA ASN A 103 -8.74 6.64 -15.18
C ASN A 103 -7.53 6.76 -16.12
N TRP A 104 -6.39 6.18 -15.74
CA TRP A 104 -5.21 6.25 -16.57
C TRP A 104 -5.35 5.41 -17.84
N PRO A 105 -5.01 5.92 -19.04
CA PRO A 105 -5.26 5.26 -20.32
C PRO A 105 -4.69 3.84 -20.46
N ASP A 106 -3.66 3.51 -19.68
CA ASP A 106 -3.04 2.18 -19.65
C ASP A 106 -2.47 1.92 -18.25
N LEU A 107 -3.37 1.82 -17.27
CA LEU A 107 -3.03 1.61 -15.88
C LEU A 107 -2.07 0.41 -15.68
N PRO A 108 -2.28 -0.79 -16.28
CA PRO A 108 -1.35 -1.91 -16.12
C PRO A 108 0.09 -1.59 -16.58
N ARG A 109 0.26 -0.95 -17.74
CA ARG A 109 1.60 -0.56 -18.21
C ARG A 109 2.22 0.51 -17.34
N ILE A 110 1.43 1.47 -16.85
CA ILE A 110 1.92 2.52 -15.97
C ILE A 110 2.37 1.95 -14.62
N GLN A 111 1.58 1.05 -14.03
CA GLN A 111 1.96 0.39 -12.77
C GLN A 111 3.22 -0.46 -12.95
N ARG A 112 3.34 -1.22 -14.05
CA ARG A 112 4.57 -1.94 -14.37
C ARG A 112 5.78 -0.99 -14.38
N ARG A 113 5.66 0.14 -15.10
CA ARG A 113 6.73 1.13 -15.17
C ARG A 113 7.06 1.74 -13.79
N ARG A 114 6.06 2.04 -12.97
CA ARG A 114 6.27 2.56 -11.60
C ARG A 114 7.00 1.55 -10.72
N VAL A 115 6.58 0.28 -10.76
CA VAL A 115 7.26 -0.80 -10.04
C VAL A 115 8.71 -0.96 -10.53
N ASP A 116 8.95 -0.94 -11.85
CA ASP A 116 10.31 -1.01 -12.42
C ASP A 116 11.19 0.14 -11.92
N GLN A 117 10.66 1.36 -11.90
CA GLN A 117 11.37 2.55 -11.42
C GLN A 117 11.67 2.47 -9.92
N LEU A 118 10.69 2.08 -9.10
CA LEU A 118 10.88 1.91 -7.66
C LEU A 118 11.93 0.85 -7.35
N ALA A 119 11.85 -0.31 -8.01
CA ALA A 119 12.82 -1.39 -7.85
C ALA A 119 14.23 -0.93 -8.26
N ALA A 120 14.37 -0.24 -9.39
CA ALA A 120 15.67 0.23 -9.88
C ALA A 120 16.28 1.34 -9.00
N ILE A 121 15.47 2.27 -8.49
CA ILE A 121 15.94 3.42 -7.70
C ILE A 121 16.23 3.01 -6.25
N LEU A 122 15.35 2.22 -5.65
CA LEU A 122 15.42 1.87 -4.22
C LEU A 122 16.15 0.56 -3.96
N GLY A 123 16.36 -0.26 -4.99
CA GLY A 123 16.99 -1.58 -4.87
C GLY A 123 16.15 -2.61 -4.13
N PHE A 124 14.85 -2.34 -3.93
CA PHE A 124 13.94 -3.29 -3.29
C PHE A 124 13.56 -4.43 -4.23
N ASP A 125 13.31 -5.59 -3.63
CA ASP A 125 12.78 -6.74 -4.35
C ASP A 125 11.43 -6.39 -4.99
N ARG A 126 11.29 -6.77 -6.27
CA ARG A 126 10.10 -6.47 -7.06
C ARG A 126 8.84 -7.07 -6.45
N ARG A 127 8.91 -8.32 -5.98
CA ARG A 127 7.75 -9.03 -5.40
C ARG A 127 7.29 -8.34 -4.13
N ARG A 128 8.21 -7.82 -3.29
CA ARG A 128 7.86 -6.99 -2.13
C ARG A 128 7.13 -5.71 -2.51
N ILE A 129 7.63 -4.96 -3.50
CA ILE A 129 6.99 -3.71 -3.97
C ILE A 129 5.56 -4.01 -4.44
N VAL A 130 5.39 -5.02 -5.30
CA VAL A 130 4.08 -5.38 -5.85
C VAL A 130 3.16 -5.90 -4.75
N GLY A 131 3.64 -6.80 -3.89
CA GLY A 131 2.83 -7.42 -2.85
C GLY A 131 2.33 -6.43 -1.82
N TYR A 132 3.18 -5.52 -1.32
CA TYR A 132 2.73 -4.44 -0.45
C TYR A 132 1.83 -3.44 -1.17
N GLY A 133 2.07 -3.16 -2.45
CA GLY A 133 1.17 -2.35 -3.26
C GLY A 133 -0.25 -2.93 -3.37
N VAL A 134 -0.36 -4.24 -3.64
CA VAL A 134 -1.65 -4.96 -3.66
C VAL A 134 -2.32 -4.91 -2.28
N ALA A 135 -1.58 -5.24 -1.22
CA ALA A 135 -2.13 -5.26 0.13
C ALA A 135 -2.67 -3.88 0.55
N GLN A 136 -1.91 -2.81 0.30
CA GLN A 136 -2.33 -1.45 0.61
C GLN A 136 -3.49 -0.96 -0.24
N ALA A 137 -3.55 -1.30 -1.53
CA ALA A 137 -4.68 -0.94 -2.38
C ALA A 137 -5.99 -1.60 -1.89
N VAL A 138 -5.95 -2.87 -1.46
CA VAL A 138 -7.13 -3.54 -0.89
C VAL A 138 -7.48 -2.98 0.50
N LEU A 139 -6.49 -2.65 1.34
CA LEU A 139 -6.74 -1.97 2.63
C LEU A 139 -7.36 -0.59 2.43
N SER A 140 -6.89 0.18 1.45
CA SER A 140 -7.47 1.47 1.06
C SER A 140 -8.94 1.30 0.67
N ALA A 141 -9.27 0.30 -0.14
CA ALA A 141 -10.66 0.01 -0.49
C ALA A 141 -11.51 -0.38 0.72
N TRP A 142 -10.94 -1.13 1.67
CA TRP A 142 -11.61 -1.45 2.92
C TRP A 142 -11.84 -0.21 3.78
N TRP A 143 -10.85 0.68 3.95
CA TRP A 143 -10.99 1.88 4.77
C TRP A 143 -12.05 2.82 4.21
N THR A 144 -12.09 3.03 2.89
CA THR A 144 -13.17 3.80 2.24
C THR A 144 -14.55 3.19 2.56
N LEU A 145 -14.67 1.86 2.50
CA LEU A 145 -15.92 1.19 2.85
C LEU A 145 -16.24 1.25 4.36
N GLU A 146 -15.24 1.17 5.22
CA GLU A 146 -15.35 1.25 6.68
C GLU A 146 -15.83 2.64 7.13
N ASP A 147 -15.29 3.69 6.52
CA ASP A 147 -15.51 5.08 6.92
C ASP A 147 -16.67 5.76 6.18
N HIS A 148 -16.96 5.34 4.94
CA HIS A 148 -17.92 6.03 4.07
C HIS A 148 -19.04 5.13 3.54
N GLU A 149 -19.03 3.82 3.84
CA GLU A 149 -19.99 2.84 3.32
C GLU A 149 -20.03 2.76 1.77
N GLU A 150 -18.97 3.23 1.12
CA GLU A 150 -18.82 3.25 -0.33
C GLU A 150 -17.70 2.29 -0.79
N LEU A 151 -17.93 1.60 -1.91
CA LEU A 151 -16.90 0.73 -2.49
C LEU A 151 -15.91 1.56 -3.31
N ASP A 152 -14.64 1.48 -2.95
CA ASP A 152 -13.56 2.15 -3.67
C ASP A 152 -13.14 1.37 -4.93
N GLY A 153 -13.91 1.56 -6.00
CA GLY A 153 -13.58 1.01 -7.32
C GLY A 153 -12.17 1.35 -7.79
N PRO A 154 -11.70 2.61 -7.66
CA PRO A 154 -10.35 2.98 -8.05
C PRO A 154 -9.23 2.24 -7.32
N ALA A 155 -9.35 2.04 -6.00
CA ALA A 155 -8.35 1.30 -5.23
C ALA A 155 -8.31 -0.18 -5.64
N LEU A 156 -9.47 -0.78 -5.90
CA LEU A 156 -9.56 -2.15 -6.43
C LEU A 156 -8.96 -2.28 -7.84
N ALA A 157 -9.20 -1.30 -8.72
CA ALA A 157 -8.61 -1.28 -10.06
C ALA A 157 -7.07 -1.18 -10.01
N CYS A 158 -6.52 -0.46 -9.04
CA CYS A 158 -5.08 -0.44 -8.78
C CYS A 158 -4.55 -1.81 -8.36
N ALA A 159 -5.24 -2.49 -7.43
CA ALA A 159 -4.87 -3.85 -7.03
C ALA A 159 -4.88 -4.80 -8.23
N ASP A 160 -5.94 -4.78 -9.05
CA ASP A 160 -6.07 -5.58 -10.27
C ASP A 160 -4.92 -5.34 -11.27
N ALA A 161 -4.47 -4.09 -11.41
CA ALA A 161 -3.35 -3.76 -12.30
C ALA A 161 -1.99 -4.26 -11.77
N LEU A 162 -1.85 -4.42 -10.46
CA LEU A 162 -0.61 -4.88 -9.81
C LEU A 162 -0.51 -6.41 -9.75
N VAL A 163 -1.63 -7.14 -9.56
CA VAL A 163 -1.63 -8.60 -9.38
C VAL A 163 -0.86 -9.37 -10.48
N PRO A 164 -1.00 -9.06 -11.79
CA PRO A 164 -0.23 -9.75 -12.84
C PRO A 164 1.29 -9.54 -12.79
N LEU A 165 1.78 -8.62 -11.95
CA LEU A 165 3.20 -8.34 -11.77
C LEU A 165 3.85 -9.23 -10.70
N LEU A 166 3.08 -10.04 -9.98
CA LEU A 166 3.60 -10.97 -8.95
C LEU A 166 4.34 -12.19 -9.53
N THR A 167 4.08 -12.52 -10.81
CA THR A 167 4.58 -13.73 -11.48
C THR A 167 5.58 -13.45 -12.60
N ASN A 168 6.06 -12.20 -12.74
CA ASN A 168 6.94 -11.74 -13.82
C ASN A 168 8.28 -11.22 -13.30
#